data_AF-A0AAE9IMH8-F1
#
_entry.id   AF-A0AAE9IMH8-F1
#
_cell.length_a   1.000
_cell.length_b   1.000
_cell.length_c   1.000
_cell.angle_alpha   90.00
_cell.angle_beta   90.00
_cell.angle_gamma   90.00
#
_symmetry.space_group_name_H-M   'P 1'
#
loop_
_entity.id
_entity.type
_entity.pdbx_description
1 polymer ?
#
loop_
_entity_poly.entity_id
_entity_poly.type
_entity_poly.pdbx_seq_one_letter_code
_entity_poly.pdbx_strand_id
1 'polypeptide(L)'
;MPEIDYFGPMRRKTADLQKMTPEARQAYKRAIARNSTRNYQNRKREKKREKIDNFRDLNLKFMRIQVENRTMEVENSGKIDKNLLENLKNEIRRRAVEGNLEKYRRLDENVKNLELKLQKIMDVRHKEKTNTSTNASQKCRTNEDLRMAVLELQIFMTQNRLEMELEIREELQKLLENSEGKSEKLVISEEKKPEKSELLMPKMDSDELEALLSLTMLGNSAENPSTSSGISSGNSSGNIDFSQFMDF
;
A
#
# COMPACT_ATOMS: atom_id res chain seq x y z
N MET A 1 10.57 -7.76 17.75
CA MET A 1 9.12 -7.86 18.01
C MET A 1 8.83 -7.15 19.31
N PRO A 2 7.85 -6.23 19.38
CA PRO A 2 7.42 -5.71 20.67
C PRO A 2 6.75 -6.83 21.47
N GLU A 3 7.11 -6.98 22.75
CA GLU A 3 6.42 -7.91 23.66
C GLU A 3 4.97 -7.46 23.83
N ILE A 4 4.03 -8.36 23.52
CA ILE A 4 2.61 -8.12 23.79
C ILE A 4 2.41 -8.34 25.29
N ASP A 5 2.39 -7.26 26.05
CA ASP A 5 1.92 -7.29 27.43
C ASP A 5 0.47 -7.82 27.44
N TYR A 6 0.33 -9.07 27.86
CA TYR A 6 -0.97 -9.71 27.98
C TYR A 6 -1.63 -9.18 29.24
N PHE A 7 -2.44 -8.13 29.09
CA PHE A 7 -3.12 -7.53 30.24
C PHE A 7 -4.26 -8.45 30.69
N GLY A 8 -4.17 -8.97 31.92
CA GLY A 8 -5.32 -9.48 32.65
C GLY A 8 -5.02 -10.51 33.73
N PRO A 9 -5.94 -10.66 34.71
CA PRO A 9 -5.82 -11.70 35.73
C PRO A 9 -5.90 -13.09 35.07
N MET A 10 -5.09 -14.03 35.54
CA MET A 10 -5.20 -15.43 35.12
C MET A 10 -6.65 -15.91 35.25
N ARG A 11 -7.10 -16.71 34.27
CA ARG A 11 -8.40 -17.37 34.33
C ARG A 11 -8.42 -18.28 35.56
N ARG A 12 -9.29 -17.96 36.52
CA ARG A 12 -9.54 -18.79 37.71
C ARG A 12 -10.28 -20.05 37.30
N LYS A 13 -10.01 -21.16 37.99
CA LYS A 13 -10.73 -22.42 37.77
C LYS A 13 -12.18 -22.26 38.21
N THR A 14 -13.09 -23.06 37.63
CA THR A 14 -14.53 -23.04 37.92
C THR A 14 -14.85 -23.24 39.41
N ALA A 15 -14.06 -24.05 40.12
CA ALA A 15 -14.19 -24.25 41.57
C ALA A 15 -13.91 -22.96 42.38
N ASP A 16 -12.98 -22.11 41.95
CA ASP A 16 -12.64 -20.85 42.62
C ASP A 16 -13.71 -19.78 42.37
N LEU A 17 -14.43 -19.88 41.25
CA LEU A 17 -15.57 -19.01 40.92
C LEU A 17 -16.79 -19.33 41.77
N GLN A 18 -16.97 -20.59 42.17
CA GLN A 18 -18.09 -21.04 43.01
C GLN A 18 -17.98 -20.52 44.46
N LYS A 19 -16.76 -20.34 44.97
CA LYS A 19 -16.48 -19.80 46.31
C LYS A 19 -16.70 -18.28 46.44
N MET A 20 -16.87 -17.57 45.32
CA MET A 20 -17.09 -16.11 45.32
C MET A 20 -18.58 -15.77 45.47
N THR A 21 -18.84 -14.62 46.10
CA THR A 21 -20.18 -14.02 46.09
C THR A 21 -20.65 -13.73 44.67
N PRO A 22 -21.97 -13.70 44.41
CA PRO A 22 -22.51 -13.39 43.08
C PRO A 22 -21.98 -12.07 42.50
N GLU A 23 -21.86 -11.04 43.33
CA GLU A 23 -21.33 -9.72 42.93
C GLU A 23 -19.85 -9.79 42.55
N ALA A 24 -19.01 -10.45 43.36
CA ALA A 24 -17.60 -10.64 43.07
C ALA A 24 -17.39 -11.46 41.79
N ARG A 25 -18.23 -12.49 41.56
CA ARG A 25 -18.22 -13.28 40.33
C ARG A 25 -18.59 -12.43 39.11
N GLN A 26 -19.58 -11.54 39.23
CA GLN A 26 -19.97 -10.65 38.15
C GLN A 26 -18.88 -9.61 37.84
N ALA A 27 -18.28 -9.00 38.87
CA ALA A 27 -17.16 -8.08 38.71
C ALA A 27 -15.95 -8.76 38.04
N TYR A 28 -15.62 -9.99 38.44
CA TYR A 28 -14.56 -10.78 37.84
C TYR A 28 -14.82 -11.10 36.36
N LYS A 29 -16.05 -11.51 35.99
CA LYS A 29 -16.45 -11.72 34.59
C LYS A 29 -16.32 -10.43 33.76
N ARG A 30 -16.74 -9.29 34.30
CA ARG A 30 -16.59 -7.97 33.64
C ARG A 30 -15.11 -7.62 33.44
N ALA A 31 -14.25 -7.88 34.42
CA ALA A 31 -12.81 -7.63 34.30
C ALA A 31 -12.16 -8.50 33.20
N ILE A 32 -12.50 -9.80 33.14
CA ILE A 32 -12.05 -10.67 32.05
C ILE A 32 -12.51 -10.14 30.69
N ALA A 33 -13.79 -9.77 30.57
CA ALA A 33 -14.34 -9.27 29.31
C ALA A 33 -13.62 -8.00 28.84
N ARG A 34 -13.39 -7.03 29.74
CA ARG A 34 -12.64 -5.80 29.45
C ARG A 34 -11.22 -6.10 28.94
N ASN A 35 -10.52 -7.01 29.60
CA ASN A 35 -9.16 -7.40 29.21
C ASN A 35 -9.14 -8.14 27.87
N SER A 36 -10.11 -9.03 27.63
CA SER A 36 -10.27 -9.70 26.34
C SER A 36 -10.50 -8.69 25.21
N THR A 37 -11.35 -7.68 25.43
CA THR A 37 -11.57 -6.61 24.45
C THR A 37 -10.31 -5.79 24.21
N ARG A 38 -9.57 -5.43 25.26
CA ARG A 38 -8.29 -4.71 25.16
C ARG A 38 -7.26 -5.50 24.34
N ASN A 39 -7.09 -6.78 24.64
CA ASN A 39 -6.13 -7.65 23.94
C ASN A 39 -6.53 -7.84 22.47
N TYR A 40 -7.83 -7.98 22.18
CA TYR A 40 -8.32 -8.02 20.80
C TYR A 40 -7.99 -6.72 20.03
N GLN A 41 -8.21 -5.55 20.65
CA GLN A 41 -7.89 -4.26 20.03
C GLN A 41 -6.37 -4.09 19.82
N ASN A 42 -5.55 -4.49 20.79
CA ASN A 42 -4.10 -4.46 20.66
C ASN A 42 -3.62 -5.31 19.49
N ARG A 43 -4.09 -6.57 19.39
CA ARG A 43 -3.79 -7.44 18.25
C ARG A 43 -4.23 -6.84 16.91
N LYS A 44 -5.40 -6.18 16.86
CA LYS A 44 -5.85 -5.51 15.63
C LYS A 44 -4.90 -4.37 15.23
N ARG A 45 -4.44 -3.57 16.20
CA ARG A 45 -3.47 -2.47 15.96
C ARG A 45 -2.10 -2.99 15.53
N GLU A 46 -1.63 -4.06 16.15
CA GLU A 46 -0.36 -4.70 15.82
C GLU A 46 -0.37 -5.22 14.39
N LYS A 47 -1.38 -6.01 14.00
CA LYS A 47 -1.55 -6.47 12.61
C LYS A 47 -1.57 -5.32 11.60
N LYS A 48 -2.20 -4.20 11.96
CA LYS A 48 -2.19 -3.00 11.11
C LYS A 48 -0.80 -2.40 10.98
N ARG A 49 -0.05 -2.28 12.08
CA ARG A 49 1.35 -1.80 12.06
C ARG A 49 2.22 -2.72 11.21
N GLU A 50 2.13 -4.04 11.41
CA GLU A 50 2.85 -5.03 10.60
C GLU A 50 2.62 -4.83 9.09
N LYS A 51 1.37 -4.60 8.68
CA LYS A 51 1.07 -4.32 7.26
C LYS A 51 1.64 -2.99 6.78
N ILE A 52 1.57 -1.94 7.60
CA ILE A 52 2.14 -0.62 7.27
C ILE A 52 3.66 -0.72 7.12
N ASP A 53 4.33 -1.40 8.05
CA ASP A 53 5.77 -1.57 8.02
C ASP A 53 6.18 -2.44 6.83
N ASN A 54 5.46 -3.53 6.55
CA ASN A 54 5.67 -4.34 5.34
C ASN A 54 5.48 -3.52 4.06
N PHE A 55 4.44 -2.68 3.97
CA PHE A 55 4.24 -1.80 2.82
C PHE A 55 5.42 -0.83 2.65
N ARG A 56 5.88 -0.21 3.74
CA ARG A 56 7.03 0.70 3.72
C ARG A 56 8.29 -0.01 3.24
N ASP A 57 8.58 -1.20 3.77
CA ASP A 57 9.74 -1.98 3.40
C ASP A 57 9.70 -2.41 1.93
N LEU A 58 8.55 -2.86 1.43
CA LEU A 58 8.36 -3.22 0.03
C LEU A 58 8.54 -1.99 -0.87
N ASN A 59 7.97 -0.85 -0.50
CA ASN A 59 8.08 0.37 -1.28
C ASN A 59 9.53 0.88 -1.34
N LEU A 60 10.26 0.82 -0.21
CA LEU A 60 11.68 1.19 -0.18
C LEU A 60 12.52 0.25 -1.07
N LYS A 61 12.26 -1.06 -1.03
CA LYS A 61 12.93 -2.03 -1.92
C LYS A 61 12.63 -1.74 -3.39
N PHE A 62 11.37 -1.50 -3.73
CA PHE A 62 10.95 -1.14 -5.09
C PHE A 62 11.68 0.11 -5.59
N MET A 63 11.67 1.19 -4.81
CA MET A 63 12.34 2.44 -5.19
C MET A 63 13.85 2.25 -5.39
N ARG A 64 14.51 1.47 -4.51
CA ARG A 64 15.93 1.15 -4.67
C ARG A 64 16.21 0.39 -5.96
N ILE A 65 15.48 -0.71 -6.22
CA ILE A 65 15.70 -1.52 -7.42
C ILE A 65 15.42 -0.71 -8.69
N GLN A 66 14.38 0.11 -8.70
CA GLN A 66 14.05 0.96 -9.85
C GLN A 66 15.19 1.94 -10.17
N VAL A 67 15.81 2.55 -9.15
CA VAL A 67 16.96 3.44 -9.34
C VAL A 67 18.19 2.66 -9.83
N GLU A 68 18.46 1.48 -9.27
CA GLU A 68 19.56 0.61 -9.70
C GLU A 68 19.39 0.18 -11.17
N ASN A 69 18.19 -0.22 -11.58
CA ASN A 69 17.87 -0.58 -12.96
C ASN A 69 18.08 0.59 -13.91
N ARG A 70 17.54 1.78 -13.59
CA ARG A 70 17.75 2.99 -14.40
C ARG A 70 19.23 3.35 -14.52
N THR A 71 19.98 3.22 -13.44
CA THR A 71 21.43 3.51 -13.45
C THR A 71 22.15 2.53 -14.38
N MET A 72 21.85 1.23 -14.27
CA MET A 72 22.41 0.19 -15.13
C MET A 72 22.10 0.42 -16.62
N GLU A 73 20.88 0.86 -16.94
CA GLU A 73 20.47 1.19 -18.30
C GLU A 73 21.25 2.39 -18.87
N VAL A 74 21.47 3.42 -18.07
CA VAL A 74 22.21 4.62 -18.48
C VAL A 74 23.70 4.29 -18.67
N GLU A 75 24.31 3.60 -17.72
CA GLU A 75 25.73 3.22 -17.76
C GLU A 75 26.06 2.32 -18.95
N ASN A 76 25.09 1.49 -19.38
CA ASN A 76 25.26 0.58 -20.51
C ASN A 76 24.51 1.04 -21.77
N SER A 77 24.12 2.32 -21.83
CA SER A 77 23.49 2.90 -23.01
C SER A 77 24.46 2.87 -24.18
N GLY A 78 24.21 1.97 -25.13
CA GLY A 78 25.08 1.70 -26.28
C GLY A 78 25.57 0.25 -26.37
N LYS A 79 25.56 -0.51 -25.27
CA LYS A 79 25.77 -1.98 -25.30
C LYS A 79 24.49 -2.73 -25.62
N ILE A 80 23.35 -2.17 -25.22
CA ILE A 80 22.02 -2.77 -25.38
C ILE A 80 21.20 -1.91 -26.34
N ASP A 81 20.53 -2.55 -27.30
CA ASP A 81 19.53 -1.89 -28.15
C ASP A 81 18.32 -1.46 -27.31
N LYS A 82 18.01 -0.17 -27.37
CA LYS A 82 16.90 0.45 -26.62
C LYS A 82 15.56 -0.16 -27.00
N ASN A 83 15.34 -0.48 -28.27
CA ASN A 83 14.07 -1.05 -28.74
C ASN A 83 13.88 -2.47 -28.21
N LEU A 84 14.94 -3.27 -28.21
CA LEU A 84 14.93 -4.61 -27.63
C LEU A 84 14.61 -4.56 -26.13
N LEU A 85 15.26 -3.66 -25.40
CA LEU A 85 15.04 -3.49 -23.98
C LEU A 85 13.59 -3.08 -23.65
N GLU A 86 13.04 -2.11 -24.38
CA GLU A 86 11.67 -1.66 -24.12
C GLU A 86 10.64 -2.75 -24.45
N ASN A 87 10.86 -3.51 -25.52
CA ASN A 87 10.00 -4.66 -25.86
C ASN A 87 10.02 -5.72 -24.74
N LEU A 88 11.19 -6.01 -24.18
CA LEU A 88 11.34 -6.97 -23.09
C LEU A 88 10.62 -6.48 -21.81
N LYS A 89 10.77 -5.20 -21.45
CA LYS A 89 10.03 -4.59 -20.34
C LYS A 89 8.52 -4.71 -20.54
N ASN A 90 8.03 -4.45 -21.75
CA ASN A 90 6.61 -4.56 -22.08
C ASN A 90 6.09 -6.00 -22.01
N GLU A 91 6.90 -6.99 -22.40
CA GLU A 91 6.55 -8.40 -22.23
C GLU A 91 6.42 -8.78 -20.75
N ILE A 92 7.40 -8.39 -19.92
CA ILE A 92 7.38 -8.63 -18.47
C ILE A 92 6.15 -7.98 -17.83
N ARG A 93 5.88 -6.71 -18.15
CA ARG A 93 4.70 -5.98 -17.66
C ARG A 93 3.40 -6.72 -17.99
N ARG A 94 3.25 -7.15 -19.24
CA ARG A 94 2.06 -7.88 -19.70
C ARG A 94 1.87 -9.19 -18.94
N ARG A 95 2.93 -10.01 -18.86
CA ARG A 95 2.92 -11.30 -18.16
C ARG A 95 2.54 -11.13 -16.69
N ALA A 96 3.13 -10.14 -16.02
CA ALA A 96 2.85 -9.85 -14.63
C ALA A 96 1.40 -9.39 -14.38
N VAL A 97 0.84 -8.59 -15.30
CA VAL A 97 -0.57 -8.17 -15.24
C VAL A 97 -1.50 -9.37 -15.43
N GLU A 98 -1.28 -10.18 -16.48
CA GLU A 98 -2.12 -11.34 -16.79
C GLU A 98 -2.11 -12.38 -15.67
N GLY A 99 -0.93 -12.69 -15.10
CA GLY A 99 -0.80 -13.65 -14.01
C GLY A 99 -1.48 -13.22 -12.70
N ASN A 100 -1.67 -11.91 -12.50
CA ASN A 100 -2.18 -11.33 -11.25
C ASN A 100 -3.58 -10.71 -11.36
N LEU A 101 -4.18 -10.69 -12.55
CA LEU A 101 -5.40 -9.95 -12.85
C LEU A 101 -6.58 -10.33 -11.94
N GLU A 102 -6.80 -11.64 -11.75
CA GLU A 102 -7.91 -12.14 -10.94
C GLU A 102 -7.78 -11.75 -9.47
N LYS A 103 -6.55 -11.81 -8.92
CA LYS A 103 -6.28 -11.40 -7.54
C LYS A 103 -6.44 -9.89 -7.36
N TYR A 104 -5.98 -9.10 -8.34
CA TYR A 104 -6.20 -7.66 -8.37
C TYR A 104 -7.70 -7.32 -8.36
N ARG A 105 -8.47 -7.93 -9.26
CA ARG A 105 -9.92 -7.73 -9.36
C ARG A 105 -10.64 -8.01 -8.04
N ARG A 106 -10.32 -9.12 -7.37
CA ARG A 106 -10.93 -9.46 -6.07
C ARG A 106 -10.64 -8.43 -4.98
N LEU A 107 -9.40 -7.93 -4.92
CA LEU A 107 -9.01 -6.91 -3.94
C LEU A 107 -9.69 -5.57 -4.22
N ASP A 108 -9.72 -5.16 -5.48
CA ASP A 108 -10.39 -3.94 -5.94
C ASP A 108 -11.92 -3.99 -5.69
N GLU A 109 -12.57 -5.11 -6.03
CA GLU A 109 -13.98 -5.33 -5.73
C GLU A 109 -14.28 -5.27 -4.23
N ASN A 110 -13.39 -5.81 -3.39
CA ASN A 110 -13.55 -5.73 -1.93
C ASN A 110 -13.49 -4.28 -1.44
N VAL A 111 -12.56 -3.47 -1.96
CA VAL A 111 -12.48 -2.03 -1.65
C VAL A 111 -13.77 -1.33 -2.06
N LYS A 112 -14.21 -1.50 -3.31
CA LYS A 112 -15.45 -0.91 -3.83
C LYS A 112 -16.69 -1.31 -3.02
N ASN A 113 -16.78 -2.59 -2.63
CA ASN A 113 -17.87 -3.08 -1.81
C ASN A 113 -17.89 -2.42 -0.41
N LEU A 114 -16.72 -2.19 0.19
CA LEU A 114 -16.59 -1.51 1.48
C LEU A 114 -16.89 -0.01 1.38
N GLU A 115 -16.49 0.65 0.29
CA GLU A 115 -16.85 2.05 -0.01
C GLU A 115 -18.37 2.20 -0.16
N LEU A 116 -19.01 1.37 -0.98
CA LEU A 116 -20.46 1.35 -1.14
C LEU A 116 -21.19 1.10 0.18
N LYS A 117 -20.65 0.19 1.01
CA LYS A 117 -21.20 -0.09 2.34
C LYS A 117 -21.07 1.12 3.28
N LEU A 118 -19.92 1.80 3.26
CA LEU A 118 -19.70 3.01 4.04
C LEU A 118 -20.67 4.11 3.61
N GLN A 119 -20.83 4.31 2.31
CA GLN A 119 -21.77 5.27 1.74
C GLN A 119 -23.20 4.98 2.19
N LYS A 120 -23.66 3.72 2.08
CA LYS A 120 -24.99 3.30 2.57
C LYS A 120 -25.18 3.64 4.06
N ILE A 121 -24.18 3.39 4.92
CA ILE A 121 -24.25 3.72 6.36
C ILE A 121 -24.29 5.25 6.58
N MET A 122 -23.63 6.02 5.72
CA MET A 122 -23.68 7.48 5.73
C MET A 122 -25.06 8.01 5.35
N ASP A 123 -25.66 7.46 4.30
CA ASP A 123 -26.96 7.86 3.77
C ASP A 123 -28.12 7.57 4.73
N VAL A 124 -28.03 6.49 5.53
CA VAL A 124 -29.05 6.11 6.54
C VAL A 124 -29.27 7.20 7.60
N ARG A 125 -28.27 8.04 7.91
CA ARG A 125 -28.45 9.17 8.85
C ARG A 125 -29.45 10.22 8.34
N HIS A 126 -29.63 10.33 7.04
CA HIS A 126 -30.50 11.34 6.44
C HIS A 126 -31.97 10.90 6.38
N LYS A 127 -32.27 9.61 6.66
CA LYS A 127 -33.61 9.04 6.40
C LYS A 127 -34.37 8.53 7.64
N GLU A 128 -33.70 8.13 8.73
CA GLU A 128 -34.39 7.49 9.88
C GLU A 128 -33.87 7.91 11.26
N LYS A 129 -34.75 7.81 12.28
CA LYS A 129 -34.46 7.91 13.74
C LYS A 129 -33.54 6.78 14.24
N THR A 130 -32.44 6.53 13.54
CA THR A 130 -31.45 5.54 13.93
C THR A 130 -30.68 6.00 15.16
N ASN A 131 -30.41 5.08 16.08
CA ASN A 131 -29.62 5.38 17.27
C ASN A 131 -28.21 5.86 16.85
N THR A 132 -27.91 7.13 17.15
CA THR A 132 -26.70 7.84 16.70
C THR A 132 -25.41 7.11 17.08
N SER A 133 -25.40 6.45 18.25
CA SER A 133 -24.26 5.69 18.77
C SER A 133 -23.99 4.41 17.95
N THR A 134 -25.05 3.69 17.56
CA THR A 134 -24.93 2.47 16.74
C THR A 134 -24.43 2.79 15.34
N ASN A 135 -24.94 3.86 14.72
CA ASN A 135 -24.51 4.31 13.40
C ASN A 135 -23.04 4.77 13.41
N ALA A 136 -22.63 5.57 14.42
CA ALA A 136 -21.23 5.98 14.58
C ALA A 136 -20.29 4.77 14.73
N SER A 137 -20.70 3.77 15.51
CA SER A 137 -19.94 2.53 15.69
C SER A 137 -19.81 1.73 14.39
N GLN A 138 -20.87 1.63 13.59
CA GLN A 138 -20.83 0.96 12.29
C GLN A 138 -19.92 1.69 11.31
N LYS A 139 -20.02 3.02 11.20
CA LYS A 139 -19.12 3.85 10.37
C LYS A 139 -17.66 3.64 10.73
N CYS A 140 -17.33 3.70 12.02
CA CYS A 140 -15.96 3.53 12.48
C CYS A 140 -15.40 2.15 12.12
N ARG A 141 -16.20 1.08 12.25
CA ARG A 141 -15.76 -0.29 11.90
C ARG A 141 -15.56 -0.44 10.40
N THR A 142 -16.55 -0.04 9.59
CA THR A 142 -16.46 -0.15 8.14
C THR A 142 -15.34 0.70 7.55
N ASN A 143 -15.11 1.90 8.07
CA ASN A 143 -13.99 2.74 7.66
C ASN A 143 -12.63 2.10 7.99
N GLU A 144 -12.50 1.48 9.17
CA GLU A 144 -11.26 0.77 9.53
C GLU A 144 -11.02 -0.45 8.63
N ASP A 145 -12.08 -1.20 8.31
CA ASP A 145 -11.99 -2.35 7.42
C ASP A 145 -11.64 -1.90 5.98
N LEU A 146 -12.21 -0.77 5.51
CA LEU A 146 -11.85 -0.15 4.22
C LEU A 146 -10.37 0.24 4.17
N ARG A 147 -9.86 0.92 5.20
CA ARG A 147 -8.44 1.31 5.29
C ARG A 147 -7.51 0.10 5.23
N MET A 148 -7.90 -1.01 5.86
CA MET A 148 -7.13 -2.25 5.79
C MET A 148 -7.17 -2.89 4.40
N ALA A 149 -8.33 -2.90 3.74
CA ALA A 149 -8.47 -3.43 2.38
C ALA A 149 -7.67 -2.61 1.35
N VAL A 150 -7.69 -1.27 1.46
CA VAL A 150 -6.86 -0.38 0.62
C VAL A 150 -5.37 -0.67 0.83
N LEU A 151 -4.93 -0.82 2.08
CA LEU A 151 -3.54 -1.16 2.39
C LEU A 151 -3.13 -2.53 1.82
N GLU A 152 -4.03 -3.52 1.86
CA GLU A 152 -3.79 -4.84 1.25
C GLU A 152 -3.63 -4.75 -0.27
N LEU A 153 -4.49 -3.98 -0.94
CA LEU A 153 -4.38 -3.72 -2.37
C LEU A 153 -3.05 -3.03 -2.71
N GLN A 154 -2.67 -1.99 -1.94
CA GLN A 154 -1.42 -1.27 -2.13
C GLN A 154 -0.18 -2.15 -1.94
N ILE A 155 -0.18 -3.00 -0.91
CA ILE A 155 0.90 -3.99 -0.69
C ILE A 155 1.01 -4.92 -1.90
N PHE A 156 -0.12 -5.46 -2.37
CA PHE A 156 -0.12 -6.37 -3.50
C PHE A 156 0.39 -5.71 -4.79
N MET A 157 -0.08 -4.50 -5.09
CA MET A 157 0.40 -3.74 -6.26
C MET A 157 1.90 -3.45 -6.17
N THR A 158 2.38 -3.02 -5.01
CA THR A 158 3.79 -2.69 -4.80
C THR A 158 4.68 -3.94 -4.89
N GLN A 159 4.21 -5.05 -4.35
CA GLN A 159 4.89 -6.33 -4.47
C GLN A 159 5.02 -6.76 -5.95
N ASN A 160 3.94 -6.71 -6.72
CA ASN A 160 4.00 -7.05 -8.15
C ASN A 160 4.93 -6.10 -8.91
N ARG A 161 4.94 -4.81 -8.58
CA ARG A 161 5.87 -3.84 -9.18
C ARG A 161 7.33 -4.16 -8.86
N LEU A 162 7.62 -4.54 -7.62
CA LEU A 162 8.95 -4.98 -7.22
C LEU A 162 9.37 -6.25 -7.97
N GLU A 163 8.49 -7.24 -8.07
CA GLU A 163 8.76 -8.48 -8.81
C GLU A 163 9.04 -8.21 -10.30
N MET A 164 8.26 -7.33 -10.94
CA MET A 164 8.53 -6.89 -12.32
C MET A 164 9.90 -6.23 -12.47
N GLU A 165 10.27 -5.31 -11.57
CA GLU A 165 11.57 -4.63 -11.63
C GLU A 165 12.74 -5.59 -11.37
N LEU A 166 12.54 -6.62 -10.54
CA LEU A 166 13.54 -7.67 -10.34
C LEU A 166 13.71 -8.53 -11.61
N GLU A 167 12.63 -8.91 -12.28
CA GLU A 167 12.70 -9.65 -13.55
C GLU A 167 13.38 -8.81 -14.64
N ILE A 168 13.07 -7.50 -14.72
CA ILE A 168 13.75 -6.56 -15.62
C ILE A 168 15.26 -6.54 -15.33
N ARG A 169 15.65 -6.52 -14.05
CA ARG A 169 17.06 -6.52 -13.66
C ARG A 169 17.79 -7.79 -14.11
N GLU A 170 17.18 -8.94 -13.91
CA GLU A 170 17.75 -10.23 -14.31
C GLU A 170 17.96 -10.28 -15.83
N GLU A 171 16.98 -9.83 -16.61
CA GLU A 171 17.10 -9.78 -18.07
C GLU A 171 18.12 -8.74 -18.53
N LEU A 172 18.21 -7.58 -17.87
CA LEU A 172 19.27 -6.60 -18.13
C LEU A 172 20.66 -7.22 -17.91
N GLN A 173 20.86 -7.94 -16.82
CA GLN A 173 22.12 -8.63 -16.53
C GLN A 173 22.46 -9.67 -17.62
N LYS A 174 21.49 -10.50 -18.04
CA LYS A 174 21.68 -11.46 -19.12
C LYS A 174 22.07 -10.79 -20.44
N LEU A 175 21.44 -9.67 -20.79
CA LEU A 175 21.78 -8.92 -22.00
C LEU A 175 23.21 -8.37 -21.95
N LEU A 176 23.65 -7.88 -20.79
CA LEU A 176 25.01 -7.40 -20.59
C LEU A 176 26.04 -8.51 -20.72
N GLU A 177 25.84 -9.65 -20.06
CA GLU A 177 26.74 -10.81 -20.15
C GLU A 177 26.89 -11.30 -21.60
N ASN A 178 25.79 -11.35 -22.35
CA ASN A 178 25.80 -11.73 -23.77
C ASN A 178 26.48 -10.70 -24.67
N SER A 179 26.49 -9.42 -24.28
CA SER A 179 27.20 -8.35 -25.00
C SER A 179 28.71 -8.41 -24.77
N GLU A 180 29.13 -8.79 -23.56
CA GLU A 180 30.55 -8.92 -23.18
C GLU A 180 31.17 -10.22 -23.72
N GLY A 181 30.38 -11.29 -23.91
CA GLY A 181 30.82 -12.51 -24.58
C GLY A 181 30.97 -12.43 -26.11
N LYS A 182 30.59 -11.32 -26.74
CA LYS A 182 30.65 -11.11 -28.20
C LYS A 182 31.76 -10.16 -28.65
N SER A 183 32.70 -9.81 -27.79
CA SER A 183 33.84 -8.96 -28.16
C SER A 183 34.97 -9.75 -28.84
N GLU A 184 34.71 -10.33 -30.01
CA GLU A 184 35.73 -10.49 -31.04
C GLU A 184 35.10 -10.33 -32.43
N LYS A 185 35.56 -9.28 -33.12
CA LYS A 185 35.49 -9.00 -34.59
C LYS A 185 34.14 -8.56 -35.19
N LEU A 186 34.03 -7.26 -35.52
CA LEU A 186 34.35 -6.70 -36.86
C LEU A 186 33.87 -5.24 -37.04
N VAL A 187 34.85 -4.39 -37.34
CA VAL A 187 34.92 -3.42 -38.47
C VAL A 187 33.81 -2.37 -38.63
N ILE A 188 34.28 -1.14 -38.45
CA ILE A 188 33.78 0.17 -38.89
C ILE A 188 33.15 0.14 -40.30
N SER A 189 31.95 0.69 -40.44
CA SER A 189 31.58 1.44 -41.63
C SER A 189 30.61 2.58 -41.29
N GLU A 190 30.75 3.63 -42.08
CA GLU A 190 30.40 5.03 -41.83
C GLU A 190 28.93 5.43 -42.06
N GLU A 191 28.60 6.58 -41.44
CA GLU A 191 27.67 7.64 -41.85
C GLU A 191 26.16 7.38 -42.00
N LYS A 192 25.38 8.08 -41.16
CA LYS A 192 24.60 9.29 -41.56
C LYS A 192 23.92 9.97 -40.36
N LYS A 193 24.08 11.31 -40.26
CA LYS A 193 23.14 12.24 -39.59
C LYS A 193 21.95 12.48 -40.53
N PRO A 194 20.70 12.71 -40.04
CA PRO A 194 20.28 13.96 -39.37
C PRO A 194 19.32 13.66 -38.18
N GLU A 195 18.70 14.53 -37.40
CA GLU A 195 18.44 15.97 -37.35
C GLU A 195 18.03 16.29 -35.89
N LYS A 196 18.13 17.56 -35.47
CA LYS A 196 17.76 18.01 -34.11
C LYS A 196 16.35 17.55 -33.72
N SER A 197 16.22 16.76 -32.66
CA SER A 197 14.96 16.61 -31.91
C SER A 197 15.16 17.30 -30.57
N GLU A 198 14.39 18.36 -30.35
CA GLU A 198 14.41 19.13 -29.11
C GLU A 198 14.18 18.22 -27.90
N LEU A 199 15.00 18.45 -26.87
CA LEU A 199 14.80 17.94 -25.52
C LEU A 199 13.39 18.33 -25.07
N LEU A 200 12.44 17.40 -25.13
CA LEU A 200 11.19 17.52 -24.38
C LEU A 200 11.33 16.64 -23.15
N MET A 201 11.90 17.21 -22.09
CA MET A 201 11.73 16.64 -20.75
C MET A 201 10.23 16.63 -20.44
N PRO A 202 9.66 15.52 -19.93
CA PRO A 202 8.38 15.57 -19.26
C PRO A 202 8.55 16.50 -18.06
N LYS A 203 7.88 17.65 -18.09
CA LYS A 203 7.70 18.47 -16.88
C LYS A 203 6.79 17.64 -15.98
N MET A 204 7.38 17.07 -14.94
CA MET A 204 6.63 16.48 -13.84
C MET A 204 5.88 17.63 -13.17
N ASP A 205 4.55 17.57 -13.17
CA ASP A 205 3.74 18.65 -12.62
C ASP A 205 4.01 18.75 -11.11
N SER A 206 4.26 19.97 -10.65
CA SER A 206 4.63 20.34 -9.28
C SER A 206 3.69 19.72 -8.23
N ASP A 207 2.43 19.50 -8.62
CA ASP A 207 1.37 19.00 -7.74
C ASP A 207 1.52 17.50 -7.42
N GLU A 208 2.13 16.71 -8.32
CA GLU A 208 2.43 15.28 -8.06
C GLU A 208 3.61 15.12 -7.10
N LEU A 209 4.60 16.01 -7.21
CA LEU A 209 5.75 16.07 -6.30
C LEU A 209 5.32 16.55 -4.92
N GLU A 210 4.39 17.51 -4.84
CA GLU A 210 3.84 18.01 -3.59
C GLU A 210 2.92 16.99 -2.89
N ALA A 211 2.19 16.15 -3.65
CA ALA A 211 1.41 15.04 -3.10
C ALA A 211 2.30 13.94 -2.49
N LEU A 212 3.44 13.63 -3.13
CA LEU A 212 4.43 12.68 -2.61
C LEU A 212 5.19 13.22 -1.38
N LEU A 213 5.47 14.52 -1.36
CA LEU A 213 6.09 15.18 -0.20
C LEU A 213 5.11 15.32 0.99
N SER A 214 3.84 15.59 0.71
CA SER A 214 2.79 15.73 1.74
C SER A 214 2.51 14.40 2.46
N LEU A 215 2.63 13.27 1.75
CA LEU A 215 2.47 11.94 2.33
C LEU A 215 3.66 11.52 3.21
N THR A 216 4.86 12.06 2.93
CA THR A 216 6.07 11.80 3.73
C THR A 216 6.18 12.72 4.94
N MET A 217 5.69 13.96 4.86
CA MET A 217 5.72 14.93 5.97
C MET A 217 4.68 14.67 7.08
N LEU A 218 3.60 13.92 6.80
CA LEU A 218 2.66 13.44 7.83
C LEU A 218 3.25 12.37 8.78
N GLY A 219 4.50 11.93 8.54
CA GLY A 219 5.26 11.04 9.41
C GLY A 219 6.02 11.74 10.54
N ASN A 220 6.20 13.06 10.48
CA ASN A 220 6.98 13.85 11.45
C ASN A 220 6.16 14.98 12.07
N SER A 221 5.13 14.63 12.85
CA SER A 221 4.68 15.50 13.95
C SER A 221 3.94 14.65 14.97
N ALA A 222 4.69 14.14 15.94
CA ALA A 222 4.14 13.78 17.23
C ALA A 222 4.56 14.91 18.19
N GLU A 223 3.59 15.60 18.80
CA GLU A 223 3.56 15.91 20.23
C GLU A 223 2.28 16.66 20.64
N ASN A 224 1.37 15.88 21.24
CA ASN A 224 0.47 16.19 22.37
C ASN A 224 -0.63 17.28 22.34
N PRO A 225 -1.67 17.10 23.18
CA PRO A 225 -3.02 17.63 22.95
C PRO A 225 -3.32 18.89 23.76
N SER A 226 -4.08 19.82 23.19
CA SER A 226 -4.83 20.83 23.95
C SER A 226 -6.06 21.30 23.17
N THR A 227 -7.09 21.55 23.96
CA THR A 227 -8.48 21.93 23.69
C THR A 227 -8.77 23.03 22.65
N SER A 228 -9.91 22.84 21.97
CA SER A 228 -11.00 23.81 21.73
C SER A 228 -11.35 24.13 20.26
N SER A 229 -12.65 23.98 20.00
CA SER A 229 -13.54 24.67 19.05
C SER A 229 -13.13 24.91 17.59
N GLY A 230 -14.04 24.54 16.68
CA GLY A 230 -14.33 25.39 15.51
C GLY A 230 -14.12 24.75 14.12
N ILE A 231 -15.20 24.18 13.59
CA ILE A 231 -15.68 24.21 12.19
C ILE A 231 -14.67 24.67 11.11
N SER A 232 -14.42 23.81 10.10
CA SER A 232 -14.52 24.18 8.68
C SER A 232 -14.47 22.95 7.77
N SER A 233 -15.33 22.99 6.76
CA SER A 233 -15.60 22.02 5.70
C SER A 233 -14.46 21.90 4.68
N GLY A 234 -14.24 20.69 4.17
CA GLY A 234 -13.42 20.44 3.00
C GLY A 234 -13.56 19.00 2.53
N ASN A 235 -14.68 18.69 1.87
CA ASN A 235 -14.83 17.45 1.10
C ASN A 235 -14.00 17.60 -0.18
N SER A 236 -12.90 16.86 -0.29
CA SER A 236 -12.28 16.53 -1.57
C SER A 236 -12.34 15.02 -1.73
N SER A 237 -13.39 14.56 -2.41
CA SER A 237 -13.44 13.22 -2.99
C SER A 237 -12.65 13.24 -4.28
N GLY A 238 -11.35 12.93 -4.20
CA GLY A 238 -10.53 12.67 -5.38
C GLY A 238 -11.02 11.39 -6.04
N ASN A 239 -11.88 11.53 -7.05
CA ASN A 239 -12.11 10.48 -8.03
C ASN A 239 -10.78 10.23 -8.74
N ILE A 240 -10.25 9.02 -8.62
CA ILE A 240 -9.13 8.56 -9.44
C ILE A 240 -9.70 8.33 -10.84
N ASP A 241 -9.34 9.19 -11.78
CA ASP A 241 -9.66 9.04 -13.20
C ASP A 241 -8.71 8.02 -13.83
N PHE A 242 -9.26 6.86 -14.21
CA PHE A 242 -8.51 5.74 -14.78
C PHE A 242 -8.31 5.83 -16.29
N SER A 243 -8.72 6.94 -16.94
CA SER A 243 -8.38 7.18 -18.34
C SER A 243 -6.87 7.28 -18.59
N GLN A 244 -6.07 7.60 -17.56
CA GLN A 244 -4.61 7.67 -17.64
C GLN A 244 -3.89 6.30 -17.57
N PHE A 245 -4.60 5.20 -17.31
CA PHE A 245 -4.00 3.85 -17.23
C PHE A 245 -4.04 3.05 -18.53
N MET A 246 -4.69 3.57 -19.59
CA MET A 246 -4.86 2.85 -20.87
C MET A 246 -4.09 3.46 -22.06
N ASP A 247 -3.43 4.60 -21.89
CA ASP A 247 -2.66 5.26 -22.95
C ASP A 247 -1.16 5.33 -22.59
N PHE A 248 -0.45 4.19 -22.58
CA PHE A 248 1.03 4.13 -22.65
C PHE A 248 1.51 2.83 -23.30
#